data_AF-A0A7W1W5K9-F1
#
_entry.id   AF-A0A7W1W5K9-F1
#
_cell.length_a   1.000
_cell.length_b   1.000
_cell.length_c   1.000
_cell.angle_alpha   90.00
_cell.angle_beta   90.00
_cell.angle_gamma   90.00
#
_symmetry.space_group_name_H-M   'P 1'
#
loop_
_entity.id
_entity.type
_entity.pdbx_description
1 polymer ?
#
loop_
_entity_poly.entity_id
_entity_poly.type
_entity_poly.pdbx_seq_one_letter_code
_entity_poly.pdbx_strand_id
1 'polypeptide(L)' 'MIEPRQIIEESDSEISINWSDDTETKFNATDLRRNCPCA' A
#
# COMPACT_ATOMS: atom_id res chain seq x y z
N MET A 1 7.98 -16.25 -0.12
CA MET A 1 8.36 -14.85 0.12
C MET A 1 7.20 -14.01 -0.39
N ILE A 2 6.70 -13.05 0.39
CA ILE A 2 5.62 -12.15 -0.06
C ILE A 2 6.29 -10.91 -0.65
N GLU A 3 6.01 -10.64 -1.92
CA GLU A 3 6.59 -9.50 -2.65
C GLU A 3 5.47 -8.70 -3.33
N PRO A 4 5.60 -7.37 -3.42
CA PRO A 4 4.63 -6.55 -4.13
C PRO A 4 4.80 -6.76 -5.64
N ARG A 5 3.73 -7.17 -6.31
CA ARG A 5 3.69 -7.31 -7.78
C ARG A 5 3.27 -6.02 -8.46
N GLN A 6 2.39 -5.25 -7.82
CA GLN A 6 1.88 -4.01 -8.37
C GLN A 6 1.51 -3.06 -7.23
N ILE A 7 1.83 -1.77 -7.40
CA ILE A 7 1.42 -0.69 -6.52
C ILE A 7 0.56 0.25 -7.37
N ILE A 8 -0.64 0.54 -6.91
CA ILE A 8 -1.66 1.31 -7.63
C ILE A 8 -2.06 2.50 -6.76
N GLU A 9 -2.00 3.70 -7.33
CA GLU A 9 -2.60 4.89 -6.75
C GLU A 9 -4.04 4.97 -7.25
N GLU A 10 -5.01 4.63 -6.40
CA GLU A 10 -6.43 4.60 -6.77
C GLU A 10 -7.01 6.02 -6.78
N SER A 11 -6.48 6.88 -5.91
CA SER A 11 -6.81 8.29 -5.78
C SER A 11 -5.70 9.03 -5.03
N ASP A 12 -5.85 10.35 -4.89
CA ASP A 12 -4.96 11.20 -4.07
C ASP A 12 -4.79 10.73 -2.60
N SER A 13 -5.63 9.81 -2.12
CA SER A 13 -5.66 9.38 -0.71
C SER A 13 -5.64 7.88 -0.48
N GLU A 14 -5.68 7.06 -1.53
CA GLU A 14 -5.76 5.59 -1.44
C GLU A 14 -4.73 4.91 -2.34
N ILE A 15 -4.02 3.93 -1.77
CA ILE A 15 -3.00 3.14 -2.44
C ILE A 15 -3.34 1.66 -2.26
N SER A 16 -3.36 0.90 -3.34
CA SER A 16 -3.54 -0.56 -3.33
C SER A 16 -2.23 -1.26 -3.68
N ILE A 17 -1.95 -2.39 -3.02
CA ILE A 17 -0.84 -3.28 -3.37
C ILE A 17 -1.39 -4.67 -3.66
N ASN A 18 -1.08 -5.17 -4.86
CA ASN A 18 -1.28 -6.57 -5.21
C ASN A 18 0.00 -7.35 -4.91
N TRP A 19 -0.14 -8.43 -4.15
CA TRP A 19 0.97 -9.23 -3.65
C TRP A 19 1.15 -10.52 -4.46
N SER A 20 2.30 -11.18 -4.27
CA SER A 20 2.65 -12.41 -4.96
C SER A 20 1.83 -13.64 -4.58
N ASP A 21 1.11 -13.56 -3.46
CA ASP A 21 0.16 -14.57 -3.00
C ASP A 21 -1.28 -14.28 -3.46
N ASP A 22 -1.43 -13.39 -4.45
CA ASP A 22 -2.69 -12.95 -5.03
C ASP A 22 -3.63 -12.25 -4.03
N THR A 23 -3.12 -11.85 -2.87
CA THR A 23 -3.84 -10.96 -1.95
C THR A 23 -3.72 -9.51 -2.40
N GLU A 24 -4.73 -8.71 -2.05
CA GLU A 24 -4.76 -7.27 -2.23
C GLU A 24 -4.79 -6.61 -0.86
N THR A 25 -4.04 -5.53 -0.68
CA THR A 25 -4.12 -4.69 0.52
C THR A 25 -4.29 -3.24 0.13
N LYS A 26 -5.20 -2.55 0.82
CA LYS A 26 -5.49 -1.12 0.61
C LYS A 26 -4.98 -0.31 1.79
N PHE A 27 -4.37 0.82 1.48
CA PHE A 27 -3.80 1.76 2.43
C PHE A 27 -4.36 3.15 2.21
N ASN A 28 -4.63 3.86 3.30
CA ASN A 28 -4.87 5.29 3.26
C ASN A 28 -3.54 6.04 3.37
N ALA A 29 -3.32 7.03 2.51
CA ALA A 29 -2.10 7.83 2.50
C ALA A 29 -1.84 8.57 3.83
N THR A 30 -2.91 9.02 4.51
CA THR A 30 -2.82 9.69 5.82
C THR A 30 -2.29 8.74 6.89
N ASP A 31 -2.76 7.50 6.90
CA ASP A 31 -2.36 6.51 7.90
C ASP A 31 -0.91 6.05 7.69
N LEU A 32 -0.49 5.87 6.43
CA LEU A 32 0.92 5.62 6.11
C LEU A 32 1.81 6.77 6.59
N ARG A 33 1.41 8.02 6.35
CA ARG A 33 2.19 9.19 6.79
C ARG A 33 2.31 9.27 8.31
N ARG A 34 1.25 8.92 9.04
CA ARG A 34 1.23 8.87 10.52
C ARG A 34 2.14 7.78 11.08
N ASN A 35 2.28 6.67 10.35
CA ASN A 35 3.12 5.54 10.74
C ASN A 35 4.48 5.53 10.01
N CYS A 36 4.94 6.67 9.45
CA CYS A 36 6.23 6.70 8.78
C CYS A 36 7.33 6.30 9.77
N PRO A 37 8.15 5.28 9.48
CA PRO A 37 9.28 4.89 10.34
C PRO A 37 10.39 5.95 10.39
N CYS A 38 10.29 6.97 9.54
CA CYS A 38 11.20 8.10 9.44
C CYS A 38 10.90 9.24 10.43
N ALA A 39 9.74 9.19 11.10
CA ALA A 39 9.24 10.26 11.95
C ALA A 39 9.93 10.30 13.32
#